data_AF-A0A2Z2J0F3-F1
#
_entry.id   AF-A0A2Z2J0F3-F1
#
_cell.length_a   1.000
_cell.length_b   1.000
_cell.length_c   1.000
_cell.angle_alpha   90.00
_cell.angle_beta   90.00
_cell.angle_gamma   90.00
#
_symmetry.space_group_name_H-M   'P 1'
#
loop_
_entity.id
_entity.type
_entity.pdbx_description
1 polymer ?
#
loop_
_entity_poly.entity_id
_entity_poly.type
_entity_poly.pdbx_seq_one_letter_code
_entity_poly.pdbx_strand_id
1 'polypeptide(L)'
;MALTRHRVGERARARVLGYGEERVPTYLISVRITDPTGSAVMPNIAEAWVRAMVPPALADSIHEVSRGDAHNFVWLVDSNYAPVHSPASLFTGFSQAA
;
A
#
# COMPACT_ATOMS: atom_id res chain seq x y z
N MET A 1 9.60 10.60 5.14
CA MET A 1 8.76 9.42 4.86
C MET A 1 7.96 9.09 6.09
N ALA A 2 6.66 8.84 5.93
CA ALA A 2 5.77 8.40 7.00
C ALA A 2 5.21 7.02 6.67
N LEU A 3 5.13 6.15 7.68
CA LEU A 3 4.59 4.80 7.60
C LEU A 3 3.46 4.68 8.62
N THR A 4 2.27 4.26 8.18
CA THR A 4 1.14 3.99 9.07
C THR A 4 0.60 2.58 8.86
N ARG A 5 -0.08 2.08 9.89
CA ARG A 5 -0.69 0.75 9.92
C ARG A 5 -2.11 0.82 10.45
N HIS A 6 -3.05 0.24 9.72
CA HIS A 6 -4.45 0.14 10.15
C HIS A 6 -4.91 -1.31 10.14
N ARG A 7 -5.73 -1.72 11.12
CA ARG A 7 -6.32 -3.06 11.13
C ARG A 7 -7.36 -3.17 10.00
N VAL A 8 -7.31 -4.28 9.27
CA VAL A 8 -8.26 -4.59 8.20
C VAL A 8 -9.61 -4.93 8.81
N GLY A 9 -10.67 -4.29 8.30
CA GLY A 9 -12.06 -4.62 8.66
C GLY A 9 -12.64 -5.74 7.80
N GLU A 10 -13.73 -6.33 8.27
CA GLU A 10 -14.37 -7.52 7.64
C GLU A 10 -14.70 -7.34 6.16
N ARG A 11 -15.16 -6.15 5.74
CA ARG A 11 -15.47 -5.88 4.32
C ARG A 11 -14.25 -5.96 3.42
N ALA A 12 -13.10 -5.42 3.86
CA ALA A 12 -11.87 -5.48 3.09
C ALA A 12 -11.32 -6.92 3.07
N ARG A 13 -11.39 -7.62 4.20
CA ARG A 13 -11.04 -9.05 4.29
C ARG A 13 -11.83 -9.90 3.30
N ALA A 14 -13.16 -9.76 3.27
CA ALA A 14 -14.02 -10.50 2.36
C ALA A 14 -13.68 -10.24 0.88
N ARG A 15 -13.30 -9.01 0.52
CA ARG A 15 -12.90 -8.67 -0.86
C ARG A 15 -11.58 -9.30 -1.28
N VAL A 16 -10.62 -9.42 -0.36
CA VAL A 16 -9.33 -10.10 -0.64
C VAL A 16 -9.53 -11.59 -0.81
N LEU A 17 -10.31 -12.22 0.08
CA LEU A 17 -10.62 -13.65 -0.05
C LEU A 17 -11.40 -13.94 -1.35
N GLY A 18 -12.36 -13.08 -1.70
CA GLY A 18 -13.10 -13.18 -2.96
C GLY A 18 -12.28 -12.88 -4.22
N TYR A 19 -11.09 -12.28 -4.07
CA TYR A 19 -10.15 -12.06 -5.18
C TYR A 19 -9.33 -13.33 -5.52
N GLY A 20 -9.36 -14.35 -4.66
CA GLY A 20 -8.62 -15.60 -4.83
C GLY A 20 -7.36 -15.72 -4.00
N GLU A 21 -7.10 -14.75 -3.11
CA GLU A 21 -6.03 -14.85 -2.13
C GLU A 21 -6.50 -15.64 -0.91
N GLU A 22 -5.69 -16.60 -0.46
CA GLU A 22 -6.05 -17.51 0.63
C GLU A 22 -5.62 -16.99 2.00
N ARG A 23 -4.62 -16.10 2.04
CA ARG A 23 -4.10 -15.54 3.30
C ARG A 23 -5.03 -14.46 3.82
N VAL A 24 -5.19 -14.43 5.15
CA VAL A 24 -6.06 -13.45 5.81
C VAL A 24 -5.34 -12.10 5.93
N PRO A 25 -5.80 -11.04 5.23
CA PRO A 25 -5.24 -9.70 5.41
C PRO A 25 -5.58 -9.20 6.82
N THR A 26 -4.54 -8.80 7.56
CA THR A 26 -4.67 -8.35 8.95
C THR A 26 -4.44 -6.84 9.08
N TYR A 27 -3.49 -6.30 8.32
CA TYR A 27 -3.18 -4.88 8.34
C TYR A 27 -3.09 -4.28 6.94
N LEU A 28 -3.51 -3.03 6.84
CA LEU A 28 -3.17 -2.12 5.75
C LEU A 28 -1.93 -1.35 6.15
N ILE A 29 -0.92 -1.38 5.29
CA ILE A 29 0.25 -0.52 5.38
C ILE A 29 0.06 0.65 4.41
N SER A 30 0.31 1.86 4.88
CA SER A 30 0.33 3.06 4.06
C SER A 30 1.67 3.77 4.21
N VAL A 31 2.28 4.12 3.09
CA VAL A 31 3.54 4.87 3.04
C VAL A 31 3.32 6.16 2.29
N ARG A 32 3.70 7.28 2.92
CA ARG A 32 3.75 8.60 2.29
C ARG A 32 5.21 9.04 2.12
N ILE A 33 5.61 9.30 0.89
CA ILE A 33 6.94 9.82 0.53
C ILE A 33 6.79 11.27 0.09
N THR A 34 7.59 12.14 0.71
CA THR A 34 7.63 13.59 0.51
C THR A 34 9.07 14.06 0.53
N ASP A 35 9.36 15.14 -0.18
CA ASP A 35 10.64 15.86 -0.05
C ASP A 35 10.55 16.85 1.13
N PRO A 36 11.54 16.91 2.03
CA PRO A 36 11.50 17.81 3.19
C PRO A 36 11.53 19.31 2.81
N THR A 37 11.97 19.65 1.60
CA THR A 37 11.95 21.02 1.05
C THR A 37 10.60 21.41 0.44
N GLY A 38 9.67 20.46 0.32
CA GLY A 38 8.40 20.64 -0.38
C GLY A 38 8.48 20.45 -1.90
N SER A 39 9.65 20.07 -2.43
CA SER A 39 9.82 19.74 -3.84
C SER A 39 9.04 18.48 -4.25
N ALA A 40 8.69 18.38 -5.53
CA ALA A 40 8.11 17.15 -6.06
C ALA A 40 9.11 16.00 -5.97
N VAL A 41 8.66 14.85 -5.46
CA VAL A 41 9.47 13.63 -5.42
C VAL A 41 9.44 12.97 -6.79
N MET A 42 10.59 12.49 -7.26
CA MET A 42 10.62 11.74 -8.52
C MET A 42 9.89 10.38 -8.36
N PRO A 43 8.92 10.06 -9.23
CA PRO A 43 8.09 8.86 -9.07
C PRO A 43 8.88 7.54 -9.00
N ASN A 44 9.92 7.42 -9.82
CA ASN A 44 10.79 6.23 -9.86
C ASN A 44 11.59 6.04 -8.57
N ILE A 45 12.01 7.13 -7.91
CA ILE A 45 12.72 7.07 -6.62
C ILE A 45 11.75 6.67 -5.52
N ALA A 46 10.54 7.24 -5.52
CA ALA A 46 9.50 6.86 -4.57
C ALA A 46 9.15 5.37 -4.69
N GLU A 47 8.92 4.89 -5.91
CA GLU A 47 8.64 3.48 -6.20
C GLU A 47 9.78 2.56 -5.74
N ALA A 48 11.04 2.93 -6.02
CA ALA A 48 12.21 2.13 -5.64
C ALA A 48 12.30 1.93 -4.12
N TRP A 49 12.08 2.99 -3.34
CA TRP A 49 12.09 2.89 -1.88
C TRP A 49 11.00 1.97 -1.35
N VAL A 50 9.78 2.06 -1.88
CA VAL A 50 8.67 1.24 -1.41
C VAL A 50 8.84 -0.22 -1.81
N ARG A 51 9.29 -0.50 -3.04
CA ARG A 51 9.60 -1.87 -3.49
C ARG A 51 10.70 -2.52 -2.65
N ALA A 52 11.64 -1.75 -2.12
CA ALA A 52 12.69 -2.27 -1.24
C ALA A 52 12.18 -2.70 0.16
N MET A 53 10.95 -2.31 0.54
CA MET A 53 10.36 -2.68 1.84
C MET A 53 9.67 -4.05 1.84
N VAL A 54 9.48 -4.65 0.66
CA VAL A 54 8.77 -5.91 0.50
C VAL A 54 9.65 -6.92 -0.24
N PRO A 55 9.43 -8.23 -0.05
CA PRO A 55 10.08 -9.24 -0.88
C PRO A 55 9.85 -8.96 -2.37
N PRO A 56 10.88 -9.05 -3.24
CA PRO A 56 10.73 -8.72 -4.66
C PRO A 56 9.61 -9.50 -5.36
N ALA A 57 9.39 -10.76 -4.95
CA ALA A 57 8.34 -11.63 -5.48
C ALA A 57 6.91 -11.18 -5.15
N LEU A 58 6.75 -10.22 -4.24
CA LEU A 58 5.45 -9.68 -3.80
C LEU A 58 5.34 -8.18 -4.06
N ALA A 59 6.26 -7.60 -4.84
CA ALA A 59 6.28 -6.16 -5.08
C ALA A 59 5.08 -5.68 -5.95
N ASP A 60 4.36 -6.60 -6.58
CA ASP A 60 3.11 -6.35 -7.29
C ASP A 60 1.88 -6.22 -6.38
N SER A 61 2.01 -6.53 -5.08
CA SER A 61 0.95 -6.28 -4.09
C SER A 61 0.86 -4.80 -3.66
N ILE A 62 1.81 -3.96 -4.11
CA ILE A 62 1.86 -2.53 -3.79
C ILE A 62 0.98 -1.76 -4.79
N HIS A 63 0.15 -0.86 -4.26
CA HIS A 63 -0.69 0.03 -5.04
C HIS A 63 -0.35 1.48 -4.74
N GLU A 64 -0.12 2.27 -5.79
CA GLU A 64 0.01 3.72 -5.66
C GLU A 64 -1.39 4.36 -5.75
N VAL A 65 -1.78 5.15 -4.73
CA VAL A 65 -3.15 5.70 -4.62
C VAL A 65 -3.24 7.19 -4.92
N SER A 66 -2.15 7.93 -4.88
CA SER A 66 -2.11 9.32 -5.36
C SER A 66 -0.72 9.75 -5.80
N ARG A 67 -0.71 10.70 -6.76
CA ARG A 67 0.48 11.33 -7.34
C ARG A 67 0.33 12.86 -7.24
N GLY A 68 1.43 13.54 -6.92
CA GLY A 68 1.51 14.99 -6.72
C GLY A 68 2.79 15.35 -5.98
N ASP A 69 2.74 16.31 -5.07
CA ASP A 69 3.89 16.69 -4.22
C ASP A 69 4.29 15.59 -3.22
N ALA A 70 3.43 14.59 -3.05
CA ALA A 70 3.69 13.38 -2.27
C ALA A 70 3.25 12.15 -3.07
N HIS A 71 3.97 11.05 -2.87
CA HIS A 71 3.55 9.73 -3.36
C HIS A 71 3.01 8.89 -2.22
N ASN A 72 1.81 8.37 -2.39
CA ASN A 72 1.15 7.51 -1.40
C ASN A 72 1.01 6.09 -1.95
N PHE A 73 1.54 5.14 -1.20
CA PHE A 73 1.51 3.73 -1.53
C PHE A 73 0.81 2.95 -0.43
N VAL A 74 0.08 1.90 -0.81
CA VAL A 74 -0.62 1.03 0.11
C VAL A 74 -0.50 -0.42 -0.30
N TRP A 75 -0.48 -1.31 0.69
CA TRP A 75 -0.61 -2.75 0.49
C TRP A 75 -1.15 -3.42 1.74
N LEU A 76 -1.71 -4.61 1.58
CA LEU A 76 -2.18 -5.43 2.70
C LEU A 76 -1.10 -6.41 3.14
N VAL A 77 -1.09 -6.75 4.43
CA VAL A 77 -0.23 -7.78 5.01
C VAL A 77 -1.02 -8.71 5.92
N ASP A 78 -0.54 -9.94 6.10
CA ASP A 78 -1.06 -10.89 7.08
C ASP A 78 -0.57 -10.60 8.51
N SER A 79 -0.82 -11.51 9.46
CA SER A 79 -0.38 -11.37 10.86
C SER A 79 1.14 -11.41 11.04
N ASN A 80 1.87 -11.95 10.06
CA ASN A 80 3.32 -12.05 10.03
C ASN A 80 3.97 -10.92 9.23
N TYR A 81 3.19 -9.92 8.80
CA TYR A 81 3.64 -8.82 7.95
C TYR A 81 4.10 -9.25 6.56
N ALA A 82 3.70 -10.44 6.09
CA ALA A 82 3.92 -10.84 4.70
C ALA A 82 2.89 -10.14 3.80
N PRO A 83 3.31 -9.48 2.69
CA PRO A 83 2.38 -8.87 1.75
C PRO A 83 1.39 -9.87 1.17
N VAL A 84 0.16 -9.40 1.00
CA VAL A 84 -1.01 -10.16 0.56
C VAL A 84 -1.56 -9.51 -0.70
N HIS A 85 -1.81 -10.29 -1.75
CA HIS A 85 -2.32 -9.76 -3.01
C HIS A 85 -3.75 -9.26 -2.85
N SER A 86 -4.07 -8.15 -3.51
CA SER A 86 -5.40 -7.55 -3.41
C SER A 86 -5.78 -6.82 -4.69
N PRO A 87 -7.08 -6.68 -4.99
CA PRO A 87 -7.51 -5.95 -6.16
C PRO A 87 -7.29 -4.46 -5.94
N ALA A 88 -6.72 -3.75 -6.92
CA ALA A 88 -6.52 -2.29 -6.86
C ALA A 88 -7.82 -1.51 -6.56
N SER A 89 -8.98 -2.06 -6.97
CA SER A 89 -10.32 -1.52 -6.68
C SER A 89 -10.70 -1.50 -5.20
N LEU A 90 -9.90 -2.10 -4.33
CA LEU A 90 -10.06 -2.00 -2.87
C LEU A 90 -9.66 -0.63 -2.34
N PHE A 91 -8.76 0.06 -3.04
CA PHE A 91 -8.17 1.33 -2.60
C PHE A 91 -8.74 2.55 -3.32
N THR A 92 -9.73 2.36 -4.20
CA THR A 92 -10.45 3.46 -4.84
C THR A 92 -11.14 4.31 -3.76
N GLY A 93 -10.67 5.55 -3.58
CA GLY A 93 -11.16 6.48 -2.55
C GLY A 93 -10.17 6.77 -1.41
N PHE A 94 -9.08 6.00 -1.26
CA PHE A 94 -8.01 6.34 -0.30
C PHE A 94 -7.28 7.64 -0.66
N SER A 95 -7.33 8.04 -1.94
CA SER A 95 -6.79 9.31 -2.42
C SER A 95 -7.47 10.56 -1.86
N GLN A 96 -8.65 10.43 -1.22
CA GLN A 96 -9.44 11.56 -0.70
C GLN A 96 -9.31 11.78 0.81
N ALA A 97 -8.62 10.89 1.54
CA ALA A 97 -8.49 10.96 3.00
C ALA A 97 -7.05 11.23 3.48
N ALA A 98 -6.13 11.57 2.57
CA ALA A 98 -4.71 11.79 2.83
C ALA A 98 -4.31 13.25 2.60
#